data_AF-A0A1Y5H4X1-F1
#
_entry.id   AF-A0A1Y5H4X1-F1
#
_cell.length_a   1.000
_cell.length_b   1.000
_cell.length_c   1.000
_cell.angle_alpha   90.00
_cell.angle_beta   90.00
_cell.angle_gamma   90.00
#
_symmetry.space_group_name_H-M   'P 1'
#
loop_
_entity.id
_entity.type
_entity.pdbx_description
1 polymer ?
#
loop_
_entity_poly.entity_id
_entity_poly.type
_entity_poly.pdbx_seq_one_letter_code
_entity_poly.pdbx_strand_id
1 'polypeptide(L)'
;MSLTDANTEKNTNTETNTNKESELMDQHYEQIVVLFNSSAKPQHLAYQGAQGFSLHPLQLASSDPLTASNGTAKNSVGANGFSVNKFSTAVFVKK
;
A
#
# COMPACT_ATOMS: atom_id res chain seq x y z
N MET A 1 56.27 -45.09 10.93
CA MET A 1 56.70 -44.90 9.54
C MET A 1 55.48 -45.07 8.63
N SER A 2 55.20 -44.04 7.84
CA SER A 2 54.32 -43.99 6.65
C SER A 2 52.81 -44.28 6.82
N LEU A 3 51.90 -43.61 6.12
CA LEU A 3 51.91 -42.40 5.27
C LEU A 3 50.44 -41.93 5.20
N THR A 4 50.28 -40.63 5.07
CA THR A 4 49.09 -39.84 4.73
C THR A 4 48.27 -40.44 3.57
N ASP A 5 46.95 -40.24 3.56
CA ASP A 5 46.26 -39.46 2.51
C ASP A 5 44.73 -39.39 2.65
N ALA A 6 44.19 -38.31 2.06
CA ALA A 6 42.83 -38.08 1.61
C ALA A 6 41.79 -37.50 2.59
N ASN A 7 41.94 -36.18 2.76
CA ASN A 7 40.87 -35.19 2.81
C ASN A 7 39.57 -35.60 2.09
N THR A 8 38.43 -35.51 2.76
CA THR A 8 37.12 -35.27 2.13
C THR A 8 36.27 -34.48 3.11
N GLU A 9 36.31 -33.17 2.93
CA GLU A 9 35.33 -32.21 3.41
C GLU A 9 33.92 -32.69 3.05
N LYS A 10 33.07 -32.91 4.05
CA LYS A 10 31.62 -32.87 3.85
C LYS A 10 31.06 -31.76 4.71
N ASN A 11 31.20 -30.55 4.17
CA ASN A 11 30.47 -29.36 4.54
C ASN A 11 28.96 -29.69 4.52
N THR A 12 28.38 -29.93 5.68
CA THR A 12 26.93 -30.03 5.84
C THR A 12 26.42 -28.62 6.08
N ASN A 13 26.36 -27.85 4.99
CA ASN A 13 25.55 -26.64 4.92
C ASN A 13 24.12 -27.04 5.27
N THR A 14 23.75 -26.80 6.52
CA THR A 14 22.36 -26.86 6.96
C THR A 14 21.70 -25.65 6.31
N GLU A 15 21.13 -25.87 5.12
CA GLU A 15 20.24 -24.93 4.47
C GLU A 15 19.05 -24.69 5.40
N THR A 16 19.19 -23.69 6.26
CA THR A 16 18.06 -23.02 6.87
C THR A 16 17.28 -22.38 5.73
N ASN A 17 16.39 -23.16 5.10
CA ASN A 17 15.26 -22.69 4.32
C ASN A 17 14.36 -21.90 5.27
N THR A 18 14.85 -20.71 5.60
CA THR A 18 14.10 -19.68 6.29
C THR A 18 13.13 -19.23 5.24
N ASN A 19 11.87 -19.66 5.35
CA ASN A 19 10.73 -19.07 4.68
C ASN A 19 10.64 -17.59 5.11
N LYS A 20 11.53 -16.76 4.58
CA LYS A 20 11.75 -15.35 4.93
C LYS A 20 11.01 -14.42 3.97
N GLU A 21 9.93 -14.92 3.37
CA GLU A 21 9.05 -14.16 2.47
C GLU A 21 7.74 -13.73 3.14
N SER A 22 7.63 -13.85 4.47
CA SER A 22 6.45 -13.35 5.21
C SER A 22 6.68 -12.02 5.93
N GLU A 23 7.86 -11.40 5.81
CA GLU A 23 8.18 -10.18 6.57
C GLU A 23 8.24 -8.95 5.66
N LEU A 24 7.11 -8.23 5.69
CA LEU A 24 6.87 -6.85 5.24
C LEU A 24 6.54 -6.66 3.75
N MET A 25 5.27 -6.94 3.40
CA MET A 25 4.59 -6.21 2.32
C MET A 25 4.60 -4.71 2.67
N ASP A 26 4.99 -3.86 1.70
CA ASP A 26 5.17 -2.40 1.75
C ASP A 26 5.49 -1.78 3.14
N GLN A 27 6.74 -1.34 3.31
CA GLN A 27 7.20 -0.69 4.55
C GLN A 27 6.58 0.70 4.81
N HIS A 28 5.85 1.28 3.86
CA HIS A 28 5.35 2.65 3.95
C HIS A 28 3.86 2.74 4.24
N TYR A 29 3.08 1.74 3.87
CA TYR A 29 1.63 1.80 3.91
C TYR A 29 1.02 0.48 4.41
N GLU A 30 0.28 0.55 5.52
CA GLU A 30 -0.50 -0.57 6.06
C GLU A 30 -1.67 -0.96 5.13
N GLN A 31 -2.30 0.03 4.50
CA GLN A 31 -3.51 -0.16 3.69
C GLN A 31 -3.59 0.83 2.53
N ILE A 32 -4.14 0.35 1.41
CA ILE A 32 -4.40 1.15 0.21
C ILE A 32 -5.86 0.96 -0.21
N VAL A 33 -6.56 2.06 -0.47
CA VAL A 33 -7.91 2.08 -1.05
C VAL A 33 -7.84 2.80 -2.39
N VAL A 34 -8.36 2.16 -3.44
CA VAL A 34 -8.43 2.76 -4.78
C VAL A 34 -9.89 2.91 -5.18
N LEU A 35 -10.25 4.11 -5.61
CA LEU A 35 -11.60 4.47 -6.02
C LEU A 35 -11.59 4.99 -7.45
N PHE A 36 -12.42 4.39 -8.29
CA PHE A 36 -12.64 4.79 -9.68
C PHE A 36 -14.01 5.44 -9.79
N ASN A 37 -14.05 6.74 -10.09
CA ASN A 37 -15.29 7.45 -10.35
C ASN A 37 -15.45 7.69 -11.85
N SER A 38 -16.19 6.82 -12.53
CA SER A 38 -16.52 6.97 -13.95
C SER A 38 -17.72 7.90 -14.20
N SER A 39 -18.29 8.52 -13.16
CA SER A 39 -19.44 9.40 -13.31
C SER A 39 -19.04 10.85 -13.61
N ALA A 40 -19.95 11.59 -14.24
CA ALA A 40 -19.79 13.02 -14.52
C ALA A 40 -19.91 13.92 -13.27
N LYS A 41 -20.14 13.34 -12.09
CA LYS A 41 -20.34 14.05 -10.82
C LYS A 41 -19.30 13.59 -9.79
N PRO A 42 -18.89 14.46 -8.85
CA PRO A 42 -18.16 14.02 -7.68
C PRO A 42 -18.96 12.96 -6.92
N GLN A 43 -18.27 11.95 -6.40
CA GLN A 43 -18.85 10.90 -5.59
C GLN A 43 -18.29 10.95 -4.18
N HIS A 44 -19.13 10.60 -3.21
CA HIS A 44 -18.70 10.43 -1.83
C HIS A 44 -19.05 9.02 -1.38
N LEU A 45 -18.04 8.27 -0.96
CA LEU A 45 -18.19 6.94 -0.40
C LEU A 45 -18.05 7.03 1.12
N ALA A 46 -19.15 6.82 1.84
CA ALA A 46 -19.12 6.67 3.29
C ALA A 46 -18.41 5.36 3.65
N TYR A 47 -17.37 5.46 4.47
CA TYR A 47 -16.60 4.30 4.94
C TYR A 47 -16.11 4.58 6.35
N GLN A 48 -16.64 3.84 7.34
CA GLN A 48 -16.30 4.09 8.75
C GLN A 48 -14.80 3.95 9.03
N GLY A 49 -14.12 3.05 8.31
CA GLY A 49 -12.67 2.85 8.38
C GLY A 49 -11.84 3.89 7.65
N ALA A 50 -12.42 4.98 7.11
CA ALA A 50 -11.67 6.01 6.38
C ALA A 50 -10.74 6.84 7.28
N GLN A 51 -10.84 6.69 8.61
CA GLN A 51 -9.96 7.37 9.54
C GLN A 51 -8.51 6.88 9.41
N GLY A 52 -7.57 7.83 9.32
CA GLY A 52 -6.15 7.54 9.12
C GLY A 52 -5.72 7.41 7.65
N PHE A 53 -6.67 7.42 6.72
CA PHE A 53 -6.34 7.50 5.29
C PHE A 53 -6.08 8.94 4.85
N SER A 54 -5.16 9.09 3.90
CA SER A 54 -4.85 10.34 3.21
C SER A 54 -4.71 10.09 1.71
N LEU A 55 -4.89 11.12 0.88
CA LEU A 55 -4.62 11.02 -0.56
C LEU A 55 -3.13 10.68 -0.76
N HIS A 56 -2.83 9.77 -1.69
CA HIS A 56 -1.47 9.37 -1.99
C HIS A 56 -0.58 10.59 -2.35
N PRO A 57 0.66 10.71 -1.84
CA PRO A 57 1.49 11.91 -2.02
C PRO A 57 1.70 12.33 -3.48
N LEU A 58 1.82 11.36 -4.39
CA LEU A 58 1.96 11.65 -5.83
C LEU A 58 0.71 12.32 -6.42
N GLN A 59 -0.48 11.96 -5.92
CA GLN A 59 -1.72 12.59 -6.38
C GLN A 59 -1.92 13.96 -5.74
N LEU A 60 -1.51 14.14 -4.48
CA LEU A 60 -1.51 15.44 -3.80
C LEU A 60 -0.57 16.44 -4.48
N ALA A 61 0.59 15.97 -4.96
CA ALA A 61 1.57 16.76 -5.71
C ALA A 61 1.28 16.84 -7.22
N SER A 62 0.14 16.32 -7.69
CA SER A 62 -0.21 16.32 -9.11
C SER A 62 -0.47 17.74 -9.63
N SER A 63 -0.13 17.98 -10.89
CA SER A 63 -0.52 19.21 -11.60
C SER A 63 -1.97 19.18 -12.10
N ASP A 64 -2.63 18.02 -12.10
CA ASP A 64 -4.06 17.90 -12.41
C ASP A 64 -4.91 18.33 -11.20
N PRO A 65 -5.66 19.44 -11.29
CA PRO A 65 -6.46 19.93 -10.17
C PRO A 65 -7.55 18.96 -9.71
N LEU A 66 -8.09 18.13 -10.61
CA LEU A 66 -9.15 17.16 -10.26
C LEU A 66 -8.58 16.01 -9.42
N THR A 67 -7.37 15.56 -9.76
CA THR A 67 -6.68 14.53 -8.98
C THR A 67 -6.22 15.04 -7.61
N ALA A 68 -5.64 16.25 -7.56
CA ALA A 68 -5.10 16.84 -6.33
C ALA A 68 -6.17 17.27 -5.31
N SER A 69 -7.42 17.48 -5.76
CA SER A 69 -8.55 17.86 -4.89
C SER A 69 -9.41 16.69 -4.40
N ASN A 70 -9.03 15.44 -4.72
CA ASN A 70 -9.59 14.26 -4.05
C ASN A 70 -9.20 14.25 -2.56
N GLY A 71 -10.00 13.64 -1.69
CA GLY A 71 -9.69 13.71 -0.27
C GLY A 71 -10.55 12.84 0.63
N THR A 72 -10.16 12.77 1.89
CA THR A 72 -11.02 12.24 2.96
C THR A 72 -11.87 13.38 3.51
N ALA A 73 -13.16 13.13 3.71
CA ALA A 73 -14.08 14.13 4.22
C ALA A 73 -15.18 13.48 5.05
N LYS A 74 -15.82 14.28 5.90
CA LYS A 74 -17.10 13.91 6.51
C LYS A 74 -18.23 14.29 5.54
N ASN A 75 -19.17 13.39 5.33
CA ASN A 75 -20.41 13.74 4.64
C ASN A 75 -21.33 14.60 5.54
N SER A 76 -22.47 15.01 4.97
CA SER A 76 -23.48 15.85 5.64
C SER A 76 -24.10 15.21 6.90
N VAL A 77 -23.92 13.90 7.12
CA VAL A 77 -24.37 13.18 8.31
C VAL A 77 -23.22 12.82 9.26
N GLY A 78 -22.04 13.41 9.05
CA GLY A 78 -20.87 13.27 9.92
C GLY A 78 -20.09 11.97 9.77
N ALA A 79 -20.46 11.09 8.83
CA ALA A 79 -19.73 9.86 8.57
C ALA A 79 -18.43 10.17 7.80
N ASN A 80 -17.32 9.59 8.25
CA ASN A 80 -16.06 9.65 7.53
C ASN A 80 -16.17 8.89 6.21
N GLY A 81 -15.47 9.36 5.19
CA GLY A 81 -15.49 8.74 3.88
C GLY A 81 -14.48 9.35 2.92
N PHE A 82 -14.57 8.91 1.67
CA PHE A 82 -13.72 9.35 0.57
C PHE A 82 -14.51 10.18 -0.41
N SER A 83 -13.96 11.32 -0.81
CA SER A 83 -14.49 12.18 -1.86
C SER A 83 -13.61 12.08 -3.09
N VAL A 84 -14.22 11.73 -4.22
CA VAL A 84 -13.55 11.53 -5.50
C VAL A 84 -14.23 12.36 -6.57
N ASN A 85 -13.45 13.17 -7.28
CA ASN A 85 -13.94 14.02 -8.36
C ASN A 85 -14.52 13.22 -9.52
N LYS A 86 -15.32 13.91 -10.35
CA LYS A 86 -15.86 13.34 -11.59
C LYS A 86 -14.74 12.81 -12.48
N PHE A 87 -14.99 11.71 -13.17
CA PHE A 87 -14.07 11.10 -14.14
C PHE A 87 -12.62 10.98 -13.66
N SER A 88 -12.41 10.60 -12.40
CA SER A 88 -11.09 10.49 -11.81
C SER A 88 -10.89 9.20 -11.02
N THR A 89 -9.62 8.89 -10.76
CA THR A 89 -9.20 7.82 -9.86
C THR A 89 -8.51 8.44 -8.65
N ALA A 90 -8.85 7.99 -7.46
CA ALA A 90 -8.21 8.40 -6.22
C ALA A 90 -7.61 7.19 -5.51
N VAL A 91 -6.38 7.34 -5.05
CA VAL A 91 -5.63 6.37 -4.26
C VAL A 91 -5.44 6.97 -2.88
N PHE A 92 -6.00 6.31 -1.89
CA PHE A 92 -5.87 6.67 -0.49
C PHE A 92 -4.97 5.66 0.20
N VAL A 93 -4.06 6.16 1.03
CA VAL A 93 -3.11 5.33 1.78
C VAL A 93 -3.22 5.63 3.26
N LYS A 94 -3.04 4.58 4.06
CA LYS A 94 -2.89 4.64 5.50
C LYS A 94 -1.50 4.13 5.86
N LYS A 95 -0.79 4.93 6.65
CA LYS A 95 0.51 4.59 7.21
C LYS A 95 0.36 3.76 8.46
#